data_AF-A0A5B7E3R2-F1
#
_entry.id   AF-A0A5B7E3R2-F1
#
_cell.length_a   1.000
_cell.length_b   1.000
_cell.length_c   1.000
_cell.angle_alpha   90.00
_cell.angle_beta   90.00
_cell.angle_gamma   90.00
#
_symmetry.space_group_name_H-M   'P 1'
#
loop_
_entity.id
_entity.type
_entity.pdbx_description
1 polymer ?
#
loop_
_entity_poly.entity_id
_entity_poly.type
_entity_poly.pdbx_seq_one_letter_code
_entity_poly.pdbx_strand_id
1 'polypeptide(L)'
;MVVVVVVVVTGRMSSSQCVLGIDIGTTSVKCCLVDVASKEVLSSQKKDTCSNVPSELGTQFYLEIWAQLDNFVGIRKSLWRFTFNEVSNLYTWQDSRCSQEFLSSLPVPESHIAISSGYGCATLLWFSKHKPDHLTKFDRAATIHDFLEWNTELLQGAGLPLEFLPEVVDSGKEAGKLKVHWYGIPAGTPVLASLEFCKGLDFKPCNKPPSSPSPIEYFPFFKSYLAVAASLNGGNVLAAFVRMVQQWSLDLGFSVPQSKIWQRILELGGDGASESNLLIEPTLFGERHSPLQTASVSNVDLGNLSLGQVMRSLCKGVITNMHSMMPRSMLEENEITSIICGGSALARNPILLQELEHAYQLPTTLDSRGDAAYGSALAAINAAAD
;
A
#
# COMPACT_ATOMS: atom_id res chain seq x y z
N MET A 1 -1.79 -0.14 2.01
CA MET A 1 -1.38 -1.55 1.81
C MET A 1 -0.51 -1.61 0.57
N VAL A 2 0.75 -2.00 0.74
CA VAL A 2 1.76 -2.16 -0.33
C VAL A 2 1.98 -3.66 -0.49
N VAL A 3 1.91 -4.19 -1.72
CA VAL A 3 2.08 -5.64 -1.97
C VAL A 3 3.56 -5.92 -2.15
N VAL A 4 4.10 -6.85 -1.39
CA VAL A 4 5.42 -7.40 -1.64
C VAL A 4 5.27 -8.85 -2.11
N VAL A 5 5.54 -9.11 -3.38
CA VAL A 5 5.60 -10.46 -3.93
C VAL A 5 7.02 -10.97 -3.79
N VAL A 6 7.25 -11.97 -2.95
CA VAL A 6 8.59 -12.50 -2.70
C VAL A 6 8.94 -13.53 -3.79
N VAL A 7 9.48 -13.10 -4.94
CA VAL A 7 10.11 -14.06 -5.87
C VAL A 7 11.55 -14.27 -5.48
N VAL A 8 11.82 -15.23 -4.60
CA VAL A 8 13.20 -15.63 -4.30
C VAL A 8 13.85 -16.16 -5.57
N VAL A 9 15.04 -15.64 -5.85
CA VAL A 9 15.89 -16.14 -6.92
C VAL A 9 17.18 -16.60 -6.28
N THR A 10 17.31 -17.90 -6.02
CA THR A 10 18.61 -18.49 -5.69
C THR A 10 19.40 -18.70 -6.98
N GLY A 11 20.10 -17.65 -7.42
CA GLY A 11 21.06 -17.73 -8.52
C GLY A 11 22.49 -17.75 -8.00
N ARG A 12 23.39 -18.45 -8.71
CA ARG A 12 24.84 -18.22 -8.57
C ARG A 12 25.26 -17.24 -9.67
N MET A 13 25.33 -15.95 -9.37
CA MET A 13 26.11 -15.01 -10.17
C MET A 13 27.48 -14.91 -9.49
N SER A 14 28.53 -15.39 -10.16
CA SER A 14 29.94 -15.26 -9.71
C SER A 14 30.13 -15.49 -8.21
N SER A 15 30.16 -16.76 -7.76
CA SER A 15 30.41 -17.20 -6.37
C SER A 15 29.45 -16.72 -5.26
N SER A 16 28.61 -15.71 -5.49
CA SER A 16 27.65 -15.19 -4.51
C SER A 16 26.25 -15.79 -4.70
N GLN A 17 25.61 -16.13 -3.58
CA GLN A 17 24.19 -16.49 -3.54
C GLN A 17 23.39 -15.19 -3.40
N CYS A 18 22.38 -15.01 -4.24
CA CYS A 18 21.51 -13.84 -4.22
C CYS A 18 20.05 -14.21 -3.91
N VAL A 19 19.24 -13.18 -3.63
CA VAL A 19 17.78 -13.23 -3.51
C VAL A 19 17.20 -12.03 -4.26
N LEU A 20 16.18 -12.26 -5.07
CA LEU A 20 15.37 -11.21 -5.69
C LEU A 20 14.19 -10.89 -4.77
N GLY A 21 13.93 -9.60 -4.53
CA GLY A 21 12.72 -9.11 -3.91
C GLY A 21 11.89 -8.34 -4.92
N ILE A 22 10.57 -8.45 -4.87
CA ILE A 22 9.65 -7.75 -5.78
C ILE A 22 8.55 -7.07 -4.96
N ASP A 23 8.38 -5.77 -5.16
CA ASP A 23 7.27 -4.96 -4.65
C ASP A 23 6.34 -4.65 -5.81
N ILE A 24 5.14 -5.23 -5.80
CA ILE A 24 4.09 -4.96 -6.78
C ILE A 24 3.19 -3.87 -6.20
N GLY A 25 3.74 -2.66 -6.13
CA GLY A 25 2.99 -1.50 -5.68
C GLY A 25 1.85 -1.14 -6.63
N THR A 26 0.89 -0.38 -6.11
CA THR A 26 -0.21 0.14 -6.94
C THR A 26 0.34 0.97 -8.08
N THR A 27 1.15 2.00 -7.81
CA THR A 27 1.68 2.96 -8.80
C THR A 27 3.00 2.58 -9.45
N SER A 28 3.65 1.52 -8.98
CA SER A 28 4.93 1.07 -9.56
C SER A 28 5.28 -0.34 -9.11
N VAL A 29 5.94 -1.10 -9.98
CA VAL A 29 6.65 -2.32 -9.61
C VAL A 29 8.11 -1.97 -9.35
N LYS A 30 8.67 -2.52 -8.27
CA LYS A 30 10.09 -2.43 -7.96
C LYS A 30 10.65 -3.82 -7.77
N CYS A 31 11.89 -4.03 -8.18
CA CYS A 31 12.61 -5.25 -7.81
C CYS A 31 14.03 -4.90 -7.37
N CYS A 32 14.56 -5.67 -6.42
CA CYS A 32 15.94 -5.55 -6.00
C CYS A 32 16.60 -6.93 -5.86
N LEU A 33 17.86 -7.03 -6.30
CA LEU A 33 18.70 -8.19 -6.09
C LEU A 33 19.60 -7.94 -4.88
N VAL A 34 19.59 -8.86 -3.93
CA VAL A 34 20.31 -8.74 -2.65
C VAL A 34 21.30 -9.90 -2.52
N ASP A 35 22.53 -9.60 -2.11
CA ASP A 35 23.51 -10.62 -1.76
C ASP A 35 23.16 -11.25 -0.40
N VAL A 36 23.18 -12.57 -0.30
CA VAL A 36 22.78 -13.28 0.92
C VAL A 36 23.76 -13.04 2.08
N ALA A 37 25.06 -12.94 1.79
CA ALA A 37 26.09 -12.84 2.81
C ALA A 37 26.25 -11.41 3.34
N SER A 38 26.34 -10.43 2.45
CA SER A 38 26.52 -9.02 2.84
C SER A 38 25.19 -8.31 3.15
N LYS A 39 24.05 -8.85 2.67
CA LYS A 39 22.73 -8.21 2.70
C LYS A 39 22.68 -6.88 1.93
N GLU A 40 23.67 -6.62 1.08
CA GLU A 40 23.72 -5.43 0.24
C GLU A 40 22.86 -5.59 -1.01
N VAL A 41 22.26 -4.48 -1.45
CA VAL A 41 21.52 -4.42 -2.71
C VAL A 41 22.51 -4.34 -3.88
N LEU A 42 22.62 -5.42 -4.64
CA LEU A 42 23.46 -5.52 -5.84
C LEU A 42 22.89 -4.76 -7.03
N SER A 43 21.56 -4.75 -7.14
CA SER A 43 20.85 -4.03 -8.20
C SER A 43 19.44 -3.71 -7.74
N SER A 44 18.91 -2.55 -8.10
CA SER A 44 17.52 -2.18 -7.89
C SER A 44 17.01 -1.43 -9.11
N GLN A 45 15.74 -1.67 -9.42
CA GLN A 45 15.08 -1.11 -10.58
C GLN A 45 13.63 -0.80 -10.19
N LYS A 46 13.03 0.19 -10.86
CA LYS A 46 11.64 0.63 -10.63
C LYS A 46 10.98 0.94 -11.96
N LYS A 47 9.72 0.54 -12.11
CA LYS A 47 8.89 0.92 -13.26
C LYS A 47 7.52 1.36 -12.79
N ASP A 48 7.07 2.53 -13.24
CA ASP A 48 5.75 3.03 -12.91
C ASP A 48 4.66 2.20 -13.60
N THR A 49 3.55 2.00 -12.91
CA THR A 49 2.37 1.30 -13.41
C THR A 49 1.28 2.31 -13.80
N CYS A 50 0.33 1.90 -14.64
CA CYS A 50 -0.81 2.72 -15.06
C CYS A 50 -2.01 2.63 -14.09
N SER A 51 -1.83 2.55 -12.77
CA SER A 51 -2.88 2.09 -11.83
C SER A 51 -3.99 3.08 -11.49
N ASN A 52 -3.95 4.32 -12.00
CA ASN A 52 -4.98 5.32 -11.73
C ASN A 52 -6.25 5.13 -12.58
N VAL A 53 -6.40 3.99 -13.23
CA VAL A 53 -7.56 3.65 -14.07
C VAL A 53 -8.61 2.97 -13.18
N PRO A 54 -9.88 3.44 -13.19
CA PRO A 54 -10.98 2.77 -12.49
C PRO A 54 -11.04 1.28 -12.83
N SER A 55 -11.36 0.43 -11.85
CA SER A 55 -11.37 -1.02 -11.98
C SER A 55 -12.32 -1.54 -13.08
N GLU A 56 -13.28 -0.73 -13.54
CA GLU A 56 -14.18 -1.04 -14.65
C GLU A 56 -13.56 -0.88 -16.05
N LEU A 57 -12.43 -0.18 -16.18
CA LEU A 57 -11.80 0.17 -17.46
C LEU A 57 -10.50 -0.61 -17.75
N GLY A 58 -10.07 -1.52 -16.87
CA GLY A 58 -8.68 -1.97 -16.78
C GLY A 58 -8.41 -3.46 -17.04
N THR A 59 -8.73 -4.00 -18.22
CA THR A 59 -8.29 -5.37 -18.62
C THR A 59 -6.80 -5.41 -18.94
N GLN A 60 -6.19 -4.24 -19.14
CA GLN A 60 -4.79 -4.07 -19.53
C GLN A 60 -3.80 -4.22 -18.38
N PHE A 61 -4.22 -4.03 -17.12
CA PHE A 61 -3.28 -3.78 -16.02
C PHE A 61 -2.46 -5.00 -15.57
N TYR A 62 -3.07 -6.19 -15.45
CA TYR A 62 -2.35 -7.41 -15.05
C TYR A 62 -1.34 -7.83 -16.12
N LEU A 63 -1.77 -7.85 -17.39
CA LEU A 63 -0.89 -8.12 -18.52
C LEU A 63 0.20 -7.07 -18.66
N GLU A 64 -0.06 -5.81 -18.30
CA GLU A 64 0.95 -4.75 -18.26
C GLU A 64 1.96 -4.95 -17.14
N ILE A 65 1.59 -5.35 -15.92
CA ILE A 65 2.55 -5.68 -14.85
C ILE A 65 3.50 -6.78 -15.31
N TRP A 66 2.96 -7.86 -15.90
CA TRP A 66 3.78 -8.95 -16.43
C TRP A 66 4.62 -8.50 -17.63
N ALA A 67 4.04 -7.76 -18.58
CA ALA A 67 4.79 -7.19 -19.69
C ALA A 67 5.84 -6.14 -19.24
N GLN A 68 5.66 -5.53 -18.08
CA GLN A 68 6.62 -4.60 -17.48
C GLN A 68 7.79 -5.36 -16.85
N LEU A 69 7.54 -6.46 -16.14
CA LEU A 69 8.56 -7.41 -15.69
C LEU A 69 9.33 -7.98 -16.90
N ASP A 70 8.63 -8.34 -17.99
CA ASP A 70 9.23 -8.83 -19.24
C ASP A 70 10.25 -7.85 -19.85
N ASN A 71 10.02 -6.54 -19.71
CA ASN A 71 10.91 -5.49 -20.21
C ASN A 71 12.07 -5.14 -19.25
N PHE A 72 11.95 -5.52 -17.99
CA PHE A 72 12.85 -5.10 -16.91
C PHE A 72 14.13 -5.93 -16.85
N VAL A 73 14.06 -7.19 -17.30
CA VAL A 73 15.19 -8.12 -17.30
C VAL A 73 16.00 -8.10 -18.61
N GLY A 74 15.71 -7.16 -19.52
CA GLY A 74 16.61 -6.81 -20.63
C GLY A 74 16.89 -7.90 -21.68
N ILE A 75 16.01 -8.89 -21.87
CA ILE A 75 16.21 -9.97 -22.87
C ILE A 75 15.07 -9.96 -23.90
N ARG A 76 15.43 -10.17 -25.18
CA ARG A 76 14.54 -10.11 -26.36
C ARG A 76 13.23 -10.88 -26.18
N LYS A 77 12.15 -10.31 -26.73
CA LYS A 77 10.72 -10.72 -26.80
C LYS A 77 10.38 -12.15 -27.29
N SER A 78 11.30 -13.09 -27.32
CA SER A 78 11.03 -14.44 -27.82
C SER A 78 11.45 -15.47 -26.80
N LEU A 79 10.49 -16.00 -26.03
CA LEU A 79 10.19 -17.45 -26.14
C LEU A 79 9.06 -17.97 -25.23
N TRP A 80 8.61 -17.29 -24.17
CA TRP A 80 7.62 -17.93 -23.28
C TRP A 80 6.61 -16.92 -22.71
N ARG A 81 5.33 -17.07 -23.08
CA ARG A 81 4.19 -16.37 -22.46
C ARG A 81 3.55 -17.31 -21.44
N PHE A 82 3.37 -16.87 -20.20
CA PHE A 82 2.31 -17.42 -19.36
C PHE A 82 0.99 -17.17 -20.09
N THR A 83 0.38 -18.23 -20.62
CA THR A 83 -0.90 -18.14 -21.32
C THR A 83 -1.99 -18.32 -20.28
N PHE A 84 -2.43 -17.21 -19.71
CA PHE A 84 -3.72 -17.16 -19.04
C PHE A 84 -4.80 -17.09 -20.12
N ASN A 85 -5.80 -17.95 -20.06
CA ASN A 85 -6.91 -17.94 -21.02
C ASN A 85 -7.72 -16.63 -20.88
N GLU A 86 -8.03 -16.26 -19.64
CA GLU A 86 -8.77 -15.06 -19.27
C GLU A 86 -8.21 -14.53 -17.95
N VAL A 87 -8.12 -13.20 -17.81
CA VAL A 87 -7.73 -12.53 -16.56
C VAL A 87 -8.69 -11.38 -16.32
N SER A 88 -9.16 -11.22 -15.07
CA SER A 88 -10.01 -10.09 -14.72
C SER A 88 -9.23 -8.77 -14.72
N ASN A 89 -9.95 -7.67 -14.62
CA ASN A 89 -9.35 -6.41 -14.23
C ASN A 89 -8.76 -6.54 -12.81
N LEU A 90 -7.75 -5.72 -12.47
CA LEU A 90 -7.26 -5.65 -11.10
C LEU A 90 -8.24 -4.84 -10.25
N TYR A 91 -8.73 -5.44 -9.17
CA TYR A 91 -9.55 -4.78 -8.16
C TYR A 91 -8.64 -4.36 -7.00
N THR A 92 -8.55 -3.06 -6.73
CA THR A 92 -7.63 -2.50 -5.73
C THR A 92 -8.37 -2.15 -4.44
N TRP A 93 -7.62 -1.76 -3.41
CA TRP A 93 -8.18 -1.26 -2.15
C TRP A 93 -9.05 0.00 -2.30
N GLN A 94 -8.99 0.68 -3.45
CA GLN A 94 -9.84 1.83 -3.78
C GLN A 94 -11.20 1.42 -4.36
N ASP A 95 -11.42 0.12 -4.62
CA ASP A 95 -12.67 -0.36 -5.17
C ASP A 95 -13.81 -0.17 -4.15
N SER A 96 -14.81 0.64 -4.53
CA SER A 96 -15.93 1.04 -3.68
C SER A 96 -17.26 0.42 -4.10
N ARG A 97 -17.25 -0.66 -4.90
CA ARG A 97 -18.50 -1.31 -5.39
C ARG A 97 -19.38 -1.86 -4.27
N CYS A 98 -18.78 -2.25 -3.15
CA CYS A 98 -19.49 -2.83 -2.03
C CYS A 98 -20.03 -1.68 -1.19
N SER A 99 -21.31 -1.39 -1.34
CA SER A 99 -22.00 -0.39 -0.53
C SER A 99 -22.02 -0.79 0.95
N GLN A 100 -22.27 0.17 1.83
CA GLN A 100 -22.36 -0.10 3.26
C GLN A 100 -23.48 -1.11 3.57
N GLU A 101 -24.61 -1.02 2.86
CA GLU A 101 -25.72 -1.96 2.97
C GLU A 101 -25.31 -3.37 2.55
N PHE A 102 -24.51 -3.49 1.47
CA PHE A 102 -23.98 -4.78 1.04
C PHE A 102 -23.02 -5.35 2.09
N LEU A 103 -22.04 -4.56 2.55
CA LEU A 103 -21.08 -4.99 3.56
C LEU A 103 -21.77 -5.42 4.87
N SER A 104 -22.76 -4.66 5.31
CA SER A 104 -23.57 -4.99 6.50
C SER A 104 -24.47 -6.22 6.31
N SER A 105 -24.72 -6.66 5.07
CA SER A 105 -25.45 -7.89 4.78
C SER A 105 -24.58 -9.15 4.80
N LEU A 106 -23.25 -9.00 4.82
CA LEU A 106 -22.32 -10.12 4.84
C LEU A 106 -22.18 -10.69 6.26
N PRO A 107 -21.79 -11.97 6.42
CA PRO A 107 -21.49 -12.53 7.72
C PRO A 107 -20.40 -11.74 8.44
N VAL A 108 -20.55 -11.59 9.76
CA VAL A 108 -19.52 -10.96 10.59
C VAL A 108 -18.30 -11.87 10.63
N PRO A 109 -17.11 -11.40 10.22
CA PRO A 109 -15.91 -12.23 10.19
C PRO A 109 -15.46 -12.60 11.61
N GLU A 110 -14.86 -13.77 11.77
CA GLU A 110 -14.20 -14.16 13.02
C GLU A 110 -12.78 -13.57 13.06
N SER A 111 -12.71 -12.24 13.08
CA SER A 111 -11.48 -11.47 13.04
C SER A 111 -11.68 -10.14 13.75
N HIS A 112 -10.62 -9.56 14.30
CA HIS A 112 -10.63 -8.18 14.81
C HIS A 112 -10.69 -7.14 13.69
N ILE A 113 -10.50 -7.56 12.43
CA ILE A 113 -10.53 -6.69 11.26
C ILE A 113 -11.93 -6.73 10.65
N ALA A 114 -12.52 -5.54 10.45
CA ALA A 114 -13.79 -5.40 9.77
C ALA A 114 -13.65 -5.58 8.25
N ILE A 115 -14.67 -6.14 7.61
CA ILE A 115 -14.70 -6.24 6.15
C ILE A 115 -14.84 -4.86 5.50
N SER A 116 -14.06 -4.61 4.46
CA SER A 116 -14.09 -3.35 3.69
C SER A 116 -14.32 -3.64 2.20
N SER A 117 -14.85 -2.66 1.46
CA SER A 117 -15.15 -2.83 0.02
C SER A 117 -13.94 -3.24 -0.82
N GLY A 118 -12.76 -2.68 -0.52
CA GLY A 118 -11.52 -3.00 -1.22
C GLY A 118 -10.92 -4.38 -0.92
N TYR A 119 -11.59 -5.20 -0.08
CA TYR A 119 -11.13 -6.54 0.25
C TYR A 119 -11.51 -7.54 -0.86
N GLY A 120 -10.60 -8.47 -1.15
CA GLY A 120 -10.79 -9.47 -2.20
C GLY A 120 -12.04 -10.33 -1.98
N CYS A 121 -12.25 -10.81 -0.75
CA CYS A 121 -13.44 -11.58 -0.39
C CYS A 121 -14.74 -10.78 -0.56
N ALA A 122 -14.76 -9.50 -0.20
CA ALA A 122 -15.92 -8.62 -0.41
C ALA A 122 -16.22 -8.48 -1.91
N THR A 123 -15.19 -8.27 -2.73
CA THR A 123 -15.30 -8.17 -4.19
C THR A 123 -15.84 -9.47 -4.81
N LEU A 124 -15.32 -10.63 -4.40
CA LEU A 124 -15.76 -11.93 -4.90
C LEU A 124 -17.22 -12.23 -4.49
N LEU A 125 -17.59 -11.96 -3.24
CA LEU A 125 -18.97 -12.10 -2.76
C LEU A 125 -19.92 -11.17 -3.51
N TRP A 126 -19.48 -9.94 -3.80
CA TRP A 126 -20.27 -9.00 -4.58
C TRP A 126 -20.53 -9.54 -5.99
N PHE A 127 -19.50 -10.11 -6.64
CA PHE A 127 -19.65 -10.74 -7.94
C PHE A 127 -20.54 -11.97 -7.91
N SER A 128 -20.37 -12.86 -6.93
CA SER A 128 -21.22 -14.04 -6.75
C SER A 128 -22.70 -13.67 -6.68
N LYS A 129 -23.03 -12.58 -5.99
CA LYS A 129 -24.41 -12.12 -5.81
C LYS A 129 -24.98 -11.32 -7.00
N HIS A 130 -24.19 -10.47 -7.64
CA HIS A 130 -24.69 -9.51 -8.64
C HIS A 130 -24.35 -9.86 -10.09
N LYS A 131 -23.25 -10.58 -10.32
CA LYS A 131 -22.79 -10.97 -11.67
C LYS A 131 -22.12 -12.35 -11.64
N PRO A 132 -22.84 -13.42 -11.27
CA PRO A 132 -22.26 -14.77 -11.14
C PRO A 132 -21.61 -15.27 -12.44
N ASP A 133 -22.20 -14.95 -13.59
CA ASP A 133 -21.66 -15.29 -14.91
C ASP A 133 -20.25 -14.72 -15.14
N HIS A 134 -19.89 -13.61 -14.47
CA HIS A 134 -18.54 -13.06 -14.55
C HIS A 134 -17.51 -14.01 -13.93
N LEU A 135 -17.83 -14.65 -12.80
CA LEU A 135 -16.93 -15.56 -12.10
C LEU A 135 -16.70 -16.86 -12.88
N THR A 136 -17.68 -17.31 -13.67
CA THR A 136 -17.57 -18.56 -14.47
C THR A 136 -16.44 -18.54 -15.51
N LYS A 137 -15.90 -17.36 -15.82
CA LYS A 137 -14.77 -17.17 -16.74
C LYS A 137 -13.43 -17.49 -16.12
N PHE A 138 -13.37 -17.62 -14.79
CA PHE A 138 -12.16 -17.78 -14.02
C PHE A 138 -12.24 -19.07 -13.20
N ASP A 139 -11.10 -19.67 -12.93
CA ASP A 139 -10.98 -20.91 -12.16
C ASP A 139 -10.20 -20.71 -10.85
N ARG A 140 -9.76 -19.48 -10.58
CA ARG A 140 -8.96 -19.09 -9.42
C ARG A 140 -9.06 -17.59 -9.18
N ALA A 141 -8.95 -17.19 -7.93
CA ALA A 141 -8.71 -15.81 -7.53
C ALA A 141 -7.40 -15.73 -6.77
N ALA A 142 -6.75 -14.57 -6.87
CA ALA A 142 -5.66 -14.20 -5.98
C ALA A 142 -6.00 -12.82 -5.43
N THR A 143 -5.86 -12.66 -4.14
CA THR A 143 -6.21 -11.44 -3.43
C THR A 143 -5.03 -11.03 -2.57
N ILE A 144 -4.89 -9.73 -2.33
CA ILE A 144 -4.00 -9.22 -1.28
C ILE A 144 -4.53 -9.59 0.14
N HIS A 145 -5.54 -10.46 0.22
CA HIS A 145 -6.16 -10.99 1.42
C HIS A 145 -5.96 -12.50 1.52
N ASP A 146 -5.14 -13.11 0.65
CA ASP A 146 -4.75 -14.54 0.69
C ASP A 146 -3.91 -14.89 1.94
N PHE A 147 -3.90 -13.97 2.90
CA PHE A 147 -2.94 -13.69 3.94
C PHE A 147 -3.39 -14.19 5.31
N LEU A 148 -4.58 -14.78 5.38
CA LEU A 148 -5.24 -15.24 6.60
C LEU A 148 -5.94 -16.57 6.34
N GLU A 149 -6.10 -17.37 7.39
CA GLU A 149 -7.03 -18.51 7.36
C GLU A 149 -8.41 -18.04 6.91
N TRP A 150 -8.95 -18.68 5.87
CA TRP A 150 -10.28 -18.39 5.39
C TRP A 150 -11.33 -18.82 6.42
N ASN A 151 -12.28 -17.94 6.75
CA ASN A 151 -13.52 -18.34 7.43
C ASN A 151 -14.39 -19.15 6.46
N THR A 152 -13.96 -20.36 6.11
CA THR A 152 -14.52 -21.18 5.03
C THR A 152 -16.01 -21.44 5.20
N GLU A 153 -16.46 -21.74 6.42
CA GLU A 153 -17.89 -21.92 6.73
C GLU A 153 -18.72 -20.66 6.46
N LEU A 154 -18.20 -19.48 6.87
CA LEU A 154 -18.87 -18.19 6.63
C LEU A 154 -18.90 -17.84 5.14
N LEU A 155 -17.78 -18.03 4.44
CA LEU A 155 -17.65 -17.73 3.01
C LEU A 155 -18.54 -18.65 2.17
N GLN A 156 -18.55 -19.95 2.48
CA GLN A 156 -19.42 -20.91 1.83
C GLN A 156 -20.89 -20.61 2.11
N GLY A 157 -21.24 -20.29 3.36
CA GLY A 157 -22.59 -19.87 3.75
C GLY A 157 -23.05 -18.57 3.06
N ALA A 158 -22.12 -17.68 2.73
CA ALA A 158 -22.38 -16.47 1.96
C ALA A 158 -22.43 -16.69 0.43
N GLY A 159 -22.24 -17.92 -0.05
CA GLY A 159 -22.32 -18.28 -1.46
C GLY A 159 -21.02 -18.06 -2.24
N LEU A 160 -19.87 -18.04 -1.58
CA LEU A 160 -18.57 -18.05 -2.27
C LEU A 160 -18.14 -19.50 -2.56
N PRO A 161 -17.87 -19.87 -3.83
CA PRO A 161 -17.32 -21.19 -4.13
C PRO A 161 -15.85 -21.24 -3.68
N LEU A 162 -15.55 -22.16 -2.76
CA LEU A 162 -14.25 -22.21 -2.07
C LEU A 162 -13.10 -22.62 -3.01
N GLU A 163 -13.40 -23.26 -4.15
CA GLU A 163 -12.42 -23.62 -5.17
C GLU A 163 -11.72 -22.42 -5.83
N PHE A 164 -12.30 -21.21 -5.71
CA PHE A 164 -11.65 -19.99 -6.16
C PHE A 164 -10.54 -19.52 -5.21
N LEU A 165 -10.61 -19.91 -3.94
CA LEU A 165 -9.68 -19.44 -2.92
C LEU A 165 -8.35 -20.16 -3.05
N PRO A 166 -7.22 -19.44 -3.00
CA PRO A 166 -5.92 -20.06 -3.03
C PRO A 166 -5.67 -20.85 -1.74
N GLU A 167 -4.83 -21.87 -1.85
CA GLU A 167 -4.26 -22.56 -0.70
C GLU A 167 -3.41 -21.57 0.10
N VAL A 168 -3.66 -21.50 1.41
CA VAL A 168 -2.93 -20.62 2.33
C VAL A 168 -1.60 -21.28 2.68
N VAL A 169 -0.50 -20.55 2.50
CA VAL A 169 0.86 -21.00 2.81
C VAL A 169 1.48 -20.03 3.82
N ASP A 170 2.18 -20.54 4.82
CA ASP A 170 2.86 -19.72 5.83
C ASP A 170 3.92 -18.79 5.21
N SER A 171 4.08 -17.59 5.80
CA SER A 171 5.08 -16.58 5.43
C SER A 171 6.43 -17.21 5.19
N GLY A 172 7.06 -16.84 4.08
CA GLY A 172 8.46 -17.20 3.85
C GLY A 172 8.68 -18.71 3.72
N LYS A 173 7.63 -19.54 3.77
CA LYS A 173 7.69 -20.92 3.29
C LYS A 173 7.64 -20.93 1.78
N GLU A 174 8.15 -22.01 1.20
CA GLU A 174 8.11 -22.21 -0.24
C GLU A 174 6.65 -22.37 -0.69
N ALA A 175 6.11 -21.38 -1.42
CA ALA A 175 4.81 -21.47 -2.08
C ALA A 175 4.87 -22.38 -3.31
N GLY A 176 6.07 -22.56 -3.86
CA GLY A 176 6.35 -23.52 -4.91
C GLY A 176 7.69 -23.23 -5.58
N LYS A 177 7.91 -23.84 -6.73
CA LYS A 177 9.11 -23.61 -7.55
C LYS A 177 8.72 -23.07 -8.90
N LEU A 178 9.57 -22.22 -9.46
CA LEU A 178 9.42 -21.77 -10.84
C LEU A 178 9.39 -22.99 -11.77
N LYS A 179 8.26 -23.21 -12.45
CA LYS A 179 8.07 -24.38 -13.32
C LYS A 179 8.94 -24.32 -14.57
N VAL A 180 9.35 -23.11 -14.97
CA VAL A 180 10.12 -22.85 -16.18
C VAL A 180 11.19 -21.80 -15.88
N HIS A 181 12.20 -21.72 -16.74
CA HIS A 181 13.18 -20.64 -16.69
C HIS A 181 12.47 -19.30 -16.90
N TRP A 182 12.73 -18.33 -16.03
CA TRP A 182 12.11 -17.01 -16.07
C TRP A 182 13.19 -15.93 -16.18
N TYR A 183 13.45 -15.44 -17.40
CA TYR A 183 14.41 -14.35 -17.67
C TYR A 183 15.80 -14.53 -17.04
N GLY A 184 16.40 -15.71 -17.18
CA GLY A 184 17.71 -16.03 -16.60
C GLY A 184 17.64 -16.60 -15.18
N ILE A 185 16.46 -16.61 -14.56
CA ILE A 185 16.18 -17.35 -13.34
C ILE A 185 15.93 -18.82 -13.71
N PRO A 186 16.66 -19.78 -13.11
CA PRO A 186 16.47 -21.19 -13.41
C PRO A 186 15.07 -21.73 -13.09
N ALA A 187 14.59 -22.67 -13.90
CA ALA A 187 13.49 -23.53 -13.47
C ALA A 187 13.90 -24.27 -12.19
N GLY A 188 12.95 -24.53 -11.29
CA GLY A 188 13.20 -25.15 -9.99
C GLY A 188 13.65 -24.18 -8.90
N THR A 189 13.86 -22.90 -9.22
CA THR A 189 14.12 -21.87 -8.21
C THR A 189 12.90 -21.73 -7.27
N PRO A 190 13.10 -21.79 -5.93
CA PRO A 190 12.04 -21.61 -4.94
C PRO A 190 11.41 -20.23 -5.03
N VAL A 191 10.08 -20.18 -4.99
CA VAL A 191 9.29 -18.95 -4.80
C VAL A 191 8.70 -19.04 -3.41
N LEU A 192 8.97 -18.05 -2.57
CA LEU A 192 8.42 -18.03 -1.22
C LEU A 192 7.05 -17.38 -1.23
N ALA A 193 6.19 -17.84 -0.33
CA ALA A 193 4.98 -17.12 0.02
C ALA A 193 5.37 -15.70 0.46
N SER A 194 4.52 -14.74 0.12
CA SER A 194 4.64 -13.38 0.63
C SER A 194 4.68 -13.37 2.16
N LEU A 195 5.18 -12.26 2.71
CA LEU A 195 5.44 -12.15 4.14
C LEU A 195 4.15 -12.15 4.98
N GLU A 196 3.65 -13.32 5.38
CA GLU A 196 2.38 -13.51 6.11
C GLU A 196 2.36 -14.59 7.21
N PHE A 197 2.05 -14.22 8.43
CA PHE A 197 2.62 -14.85 9.61
C PHE A 197 2.05 -16.22 10.00
N CYS A 198 2.88 -16.98 10.72
CA CYS A 198 2.53 -18.18 11.47
C CYS A 198 2.06 -17.81 12.90
N LYS A 199 1.03 -18.49 13.45
CA LYS A 199 0.38 -18.14 14.75
C LYS A 199 1.17 -18.60 16.01
N GLY A 200 1.16 -17.77 17.08
CA GLY A 200 1.38 -18.11 18.52
C GLY A 200 2.43 -17.25 19.28
N LEU A 201 2.29 -16.82 20.56
CA LEU A 201 1.46 -17.35 21.67
C LEU A 201 0.68 -16.35 22.57
N ASP A 202 1.08 -15.08 22.80
CA ASP A 202 0.55 -14.31 23.96
C ASP A 202 -0.20 -12.98 23.67
N PHE A 203 -0.58 -12.68 22.41
CA PHE A 203 -1.61 -11.68 22.11
C PHE A 203 -2.71 -12.28 21.23
N LYS A 204 -3.95 -12.27 21.74
CA LYS A 204 -5.15 -12.73 21.02
C LYS A 204 -6.01 -11.50 20.72
N PRO A 205 -5.98 -10.97 19.49
CA PRO A 205 -6.95 -9.96 19.11
C PRO A 205 -8.37 -10.51 19.29
N CYS A 206 -9.36 -9.63 19.47
CA CYS A 206 -10.74 -10.07 19.62
C CYS A 206 -11.16 -10.88 18.38
N ASN A 207 -11.88 -11.99 18.58
CA ASN A 207 -12.41 -12.78 17.46
C ASN A 207 -13.61 -12.10 16.77
N LYS A 208 -13.82 -10.80 16.99
CA LYS A 208 -14.89 -10.00 16.40
C LYS A 208 -14.37 -8.60 16.07
N PRO A 209 -14.87 -7.97 15.00
CA PRO A 209 -14.55 -6.59 14.70
C PRO A 209 -15.03 -5.66 15.83
N PRO A 210 -14.37 -4.52 16.04
CA PRO A 210 -14.84 -3.54 17.01
C PRO A 210 -16.25 -3.03 16.63
N SER A 211 -17.08 -2.76 17.63
CA SER A 211 -18.46 -2.26 17.45
C SER A 211 -18.52 -0.86 16.84
N SER A 212 -17.41 -0.13 16.86
CA SER A 212 -17.23 1.18 16.24
C SER A 212 -15.94 1.18 15.41
N PRO A 213 -15.89 1.89 14.28
CA PRO A 213 -14.66 2.03 13.51
C PRO A 213 -13.52 2.60 14.36
N SER A 214 -12.35 1.96 14.29
CA SER A 214 -11.14 2.40 14.98
C SER A 214 -10.19 3.08 14.00
N PRO A 215 -9.53 4.19 14.37
CA PRO A 215 -8.48 4.78 13.54
C PRO A 215 -7.22 3.92 13.48
N ILE A 216 -7.08 2.96 14.40
CA ILE A 216 -5.96 2.03 14.51
C ILE A 216 -6.45 0.61 14.26
N GLU A 217 -5.78 -0.05 13.34
CA GLU A 217 -5.96 -1.46 13.02
C GLU A 217 -4.70 -2.23 13.42
N TYR A 218 -4.86 -3.48 13.84
CA TYR A 218 -3.72 -4.32 14.22
C TYR A 218 -3.48 -5.34 13.12
N PHE A 219 -2.29 -5.34 12.54
CA PHE A 219 -1.91 -6.31 11.54
C PHE A 219 -0.86 -7.24 12.15
N PRO A 220 -0.96 -8.56 11.93
CA PRO A 220 0.12 -9.48 12.24
C PRO A 220 1.47 -8.96 11.71
N PHE A 221 2.55 -9.14 12.50
CA PHE A 221 3.92 -8.77 12.14
C PHE A 221 4.96 -9.63 12.86
N PHE A 222 5.61 -10.49 12.09
CA PHE A 222 6.46 -11.60 12.53
C PHE A 222 5.77 -12.43 13.62
N LYS A 223 6.35 -12.49 14.82
CA LYS A 223 5.78 -13.19 15.97
C LYS A 223 4.93 -12.27 16.86
N SER A 224 4.50 -11.12 16.34
CA SER A 224 3.79 -10.05 17.06
C SER A 224 2.72 -9.38 16.16
N TYR A 225 2.28 -8.18 16.53
CA TYR A 225 1.35 -7.34 15.77
C TYR A 225 1.92 -5.92 15.64
N LEU A 226 1.63 -5.26 14.51
CA LEU A 226 1.80 -3.83 14.29
C LEU A 226 0.46 -3.13 14.49
N ALA A 227 0.47 -2.07 15.29
CA ALA A 227 -0.62 -1.09 15.30
C ALA A 227 -0.42 -0.13 14.11
N VAL A 228 -1.45 0.05 13.29
CA VAL A 228 -1.38 0.83 12.06
C VAL A 228 -2.49 1.85 12.01
N ALA A 229 -2.11 3.12 11.97
CA ALA A 229 -2.97 4.22 11.57
C ALA A 229 -2.82 4.48 10.07
N ALA A 230 -3.77 4.01 9.27
CA ALA A 230 -3.69 4.04 7.81
C ALA A 230 -4.53 5.18 7.19
N SER A 231 -4.11 6.43 7.44
CA SER A 231 -4.73 7.63 6.86
C SER A 231 -4.94 7.50 5.34
N LEU A 232 -6.13 7.89 4.87
CA LEU A 232 -6.41 8.01 3.43
C LEU A 232 -5.86 9.31 2.84
N ASN A 233 -5.37 10.23 3.68
CA ASN A 233 -4.93 11.56 3.30
C ASN A 233 -3.46 11.78 3.69
N GLY A 234 -2.58 11.72 2.69
CA GLY A 234 -1.14 11.93 2.83
C GLY A 234 -0.56 12.66 1.61
N GLY A 235 0.33 12.04 0.85
CA GLY A 235 0.89 12.67 -0.36
C GLY A 235 -0.14 12.96 -1.47
N ASN A 236 -1.23 12.18 -1.51
CA ASN A 236 -2.31 12.30 -2.49
C ASN A 236 -3.11 13.61 -2.35
N VAL A 237 -3.39 14.07 -1.13
CA VAL A 237 -4.09 15.35 -0.91
C VAL A 237 -3.20 16.54 -1.29
N LEU A 238 -1.89 16.48 -1.02
CA LEU A 238 -0.94 17.48 -1.48
C LEU A 238 -0.86 17.52 -3.01
N ALA A 239 -0.86 16.36 -3.66
CA ALA A 239 -0.91 16.27 -5.12
C ALA A 239 -2.22 16.80 -5.70
N ALA A 240 -3.35 16.60 -5.02
CA ALA A 240 -4.63 17.18 -5.42
C ALA A 240 -4.59 18.72 -5.34
N PHE A 241 -4.02 19.27 -4.27
CA PHE A 241 -3.81 20.71 -4.13
C PHE A 241 -2.94 21.29 -5.27
N VAL A 242 -1.81 20.64 -5.59
CA VAL A 242 -0.95 21.09 -6.70
C VAL A 242 -1.64 21.01 -8.06
N ARG A 243 -2.44 19.96 -8.30
CA ARG A 243 -3.27 19.88 -9.52
C ARG A 243 -4.29 21.00 -9.60
N MET A 244 -4.93 21.34 -8.48
CA MET A 244 -5.87 22.45 -8.42
C MET A 244 -5.20 23.79 -8.75
N VAL A 245 -4.03 24.08 -8.17
CA VAL A 245 -3.25 25.29 -8.49
C VAL A 245 -2.83 25.32 -9.96
N GLN A 246 -2.44 24.17 -10.52
CA GLN A 246 -2.12 24.05 -11.94
C GLN A 246 -3.32 24.39 -12.82
N GLN A 247 -4.49 23.86 -12.47
CA GLN A 247 -5.73 24.11 -13.20
C GLN A 247 -6.10 25.60 -13.14
N TRP A 248 -6.06 26.22 -11.97
CA TRP A 248 -6.33 27.67 -11.85
C TRP A 248 -5.35 28.52 -12.65
N SER A 249 -4.07 28.13 -12.69
CA SER A 249 -3.07 28.83 -13.52
C SER A 249 -3.44 28.75 -14.99
N LEU A 250 -3.89 27.58 -15.45
CA LEU A 250 -4.35 27.38 -16.82
C LEU A 250 -5.60 28.21 -17.14
N ASP A 251 -6.57 28.24 -16.22
CA ASP A 251 -7.79 29.03 -16.35
C ASP A 251 -7.50 30.54 -16.45
N LEU A 252 -6.39 31.00 -15.84
CA LEU A 252 -5.86 32.36 -15.94
C LEU A 252 -4.97 32.60 -17.17
N GLY A 253 -4.79 31.61 -18.04
CA GLY A 253 -4.00 31.71 -19.27
C GLY A 253 -2.52 31.36 -19.13
N PHE A 254 -2.09 30.77 -18.02
CA PHE A 254 -0.71 30.36 -17.78
C PHE A 254 -0.54 28.83 -17.80
N SER A 255 0.36 28.34 -18.64
CA SER A 255 0.75 26.93 -18.62
C SER A 255 1.95 26.72 -17.69
N VAL A 256 1.69 26.32 -16.44
CA VAL A 256 2.75 26.06 -15.44
C VAL A 256 2.91 24.54 -15.21
N PRO A 257 4.11 23.97 -15.38
CA PRO A 257 4.37 22.57 -15.05
C PRO A 257 4.23 22.29 -13.55
N GLN A 258 3.68 21.12 -13.17
CA GLN A 258 3.55 20.73 -11.75
C GLN A 258 4.89 20.73 -11.00
N SER A 259 5.99 20.38 -11.66
CA SER A 259 7.33 20.42 -11.05
C SER A 259 7.72 21.82 -10.58
N LYS A 260 7.33 22.87 -11.33
CA LYS A 260 7.55 24.27 -10.96
C LYS A 260 6.63 24.72 -9.84
N ILE A 261 5.38 24.25 -9.86
CA ILE A 261 4.42 24.52 -8.78
C ILE A 261 4.92 23.89 -7.47
N TRP A 262 5.27 22.60 -7.48
CA TRP A 262 5.84 21.91 -6.31
C TRP A 262 7.04 22.65 -5.74
N GLN A 263 8.02 22.98 -6.60
CA GLN A 263 9.20 23.73 -6.20
C GLN A 263 8.80 25.03 -5.50
N ARG A 264 7.96 25.86 -6.15
CA ARG A 264 7.63 27.18 -5.65
C ARG A 264 6.79 27.16 -4.38
N ILE A 265 5.84 26.23 -4.30
CA ILE A 265 4.93 26.10 -3.15
C ILE A 265 5.70 25.63 -1.91
N LEU A 266 6.65 24.70 -2.06
CA LEU A 266 7.49 24.24 -0.94
C LEU A 266 8.46 25.34 -0.48
N GLU A 267 9.05 26.10 -1.42
CA GLU A 267 9.87 27.27 -1.09
C GLU A 267 9.09 28.30 -0.27
N LEU A 268 7.87 28.66 -0.72
CA LEU A 268 7.02 29.62 -0.02
C LEU A 268 6.55 29.10 1.34
N GLY A 269 6.11 27.85 1.40
CA GLY A 269 5.60 27.24 2.64
C GLY A 269 6.68 26.98 3.69
N GLY A 270 7.94 26.82 3.28
CA GLY A 270 9.09 26.67 4.18
C GLY A 270 9.56 27.97 4.82
N ASP A 271 9.07 29.13 4.38
CA ASP A 271 9.35 30.42 5.01
C ASP A 271 8.67 30.49 6.39
N GLY A 272 9.38 31.01 7.40
CA GLY A 272 8.83 31.26 8.73
C GLY A 272 7.63 32.22 8.70
N ALA A 273 7.61 33.15 7.74
CA ALA A 273 6.47 34.05 7.51
C ALA A 273 5.19 33.34 7.05
N SER A 274 5.28 32.07 6.63
CA SER A 274 4.14 31.25 6.24
C SER A 274 3.44 30.56 7.41
N GLU A 275 3.86 30.79 8.66
CA GLU A 275 3.07 30.41 9.82
C GLU A 275 1.70 31.08 9.80
N SER A 276 0.68 30.29 10.14
CA SER A 276 -0.70 30.67 9.92
C SER A 276 -1.62 30.01 10.94
N ASN A 277 -2.68 30.73 11.31
CA ASN A 277 -3.83 30.23 12.07
C ASN A 277 -4.85 29.51 11.19
N LEU A 278 -4.68 29.52 9.86
CA LEU A 278 -5.51 28.80 8.90
C LEU A 278 -5.50 27.31 9.23
N LEU A 279 -6.67 26.73 9.43
CA LEU A 279 -6.83 25.31 9.74
C LEU A 279 -7.37 24.59 8.50
N ILE A 280 -6.67 23.53 8.09
CA ILE A 280 -7.07 22.69 6.97
C ILE A 280 -7.22 21.26 7.47
N GLU A 281 -8.45 20.74 7.42
CA GLU A 281 -8.73 19.32 7.61
C GLU A 281 -8.63 18.64 6.25
N PRO A 282 -7.60 17.82 5.99
CA PRO A 282 -7.23 17.41 4.64
C PRO A 282 -7.99 16.17 4.17
N THR A 283 -9.16 15.87 4.73
CA THR A 283 -9.94 14.63 4.55
C THR A 283 -10.68 14.57 3.21
N LEU A 284 -9.98 14.91 2.12
CA LEU A 284 -10.53 14.96 0.76
C LEU A 284 -11.03 13.59 0.29
N PHE A 285 -10.42 12.52 0.79
CA PHE A 285 -10.76 11.13 0.47
C PHE A 285 -11.51 10.42 1.60
N GLY A 286 -12.06 11.18 2.57
CA GLY A 286 -12.62 10.63 3.82
C GLY A 286 -11.56 9.98 4.70
N GLU A 287 -11.98 9.27 5.74
CA GLU A 287 -11.10 8.42 6.54
C GLU A 287 -11.68 7.03 6.78
N ARG A 288 -10.83 6.03 7.02
CA ARG A 288 -11.27 4.64 7.25
C ARG A 288 -12.24 4.52 8.42
N HIS A 289 -11.93 5.25 9.50
CA HIS A 289 -12.73 5.27 10.72
C HIS A 289 -13.88 6.30 10.65
N SER A 290 -13.88 7.18 9.64
CA SER A 290 -14.90 8.22 9.45
C SER A 290 -15.16 8.46 7.96
N PRO A 291 -15.86 7.52 7.27
CA PRO A 291 -15.96 7.55 5.81
C PRO A 291 -16.76 8.73 5.25
N LEU A 292 -17.64 9.32 6.07
CA LEU A 292 -18.48 10.46 5.69
C LEU A 292 -17.80 11.82 5.95
N GLN A 293 -16.62 11.84 6.57
CA GLN A 293 -15.90 13.07 6.82
C GLN A 293 -15.40 13.66 5.51
N THR A 294 -15.57 14.98 5.35
CA THR A 294 -15.11 15.72 4.19
C THR A 294 -14.05 16.73 4.57
N ALA A 295 -13.17 17.08 3.62
CA ALA A 295 -12.20 18.15 3.83
C ALA A 295 -12.87 19.48 4.19
N SER A 296 -12.21 20.25 5.06
CA SER A 296 -12.70 21.56 5.49
C SER A 296 -11.55 22.55 5.64
N VAL A 297 -11.86 23.84 5.48
CA VAL A 297 -10.93 24.94 5.76
C VAL A 297 -11.63 25.92 6.68
N SER A 298 -11.00 26.26 7.80
CA SER A 298 -11.54 27.17 8.81
C SER A 298 -10.50 28.19 9.26
N ASN A 299 -10.96 29.20 10.01
CA ASN A 299 -10.16 30.37 10.40
C ASN A 299 -9.57 31.14 9.22
N VAL A 300 -10.32 31.30 8.14
CA VAL A 300 -9.91 32.10 6.98
C VAL A 300 -9.97 33.59 7.33
N ASP A 301 -8.89 34.31 7.07
CA ASP A 301 -8.82 35.77 7.16
C ASP A 301 -8.07 36.38 5.95
N LEU A 302 -8.01 37.72 5.88
CA LEU A 302 -7.40 38.43 4.75
C LEU A 302 -5.89 38.19 4.63
N GLY A 303 -5.22 37.77 5.71
CA GLY A 303 -3.77 37.69 5.83
C GLY A 303 -3.21 36.27 5.73
N ASN A 304 -4.05 35.24 5.60
CA ASN A 304 -3.64 33.85 5.78
C ASN A 304 -3.84 32.92 4.57
N LEU A 305 -4.17 33.51 3.41
CA LEU A 305 -4.46 32.79 2.16
C LEU A 305 -3.33 32.85 1.13
N SER A 306 -2.12 33.27 1.50
CA SER A 306 -0.98 33.17 0.58
C SER A 306 -0.68 31.70 0.27
N LEU A 307 -0.09 31.45 -0.90
CA LEU A 307 0.18 30.08 -1.35
C LEU A 307 1.11 29.30 -0.38
N GLY A 308 2.05 30.00 0.27
CA GLY A 308 2.91 29.42 1.30
C GLY A 308 2.15 29.05 2.56
N GLN A 309 1.30 29.95 3.07
CA GLN A 309 0.47 29.71 4.25
C GLN A 309 -0.51 28.55 4.03
N VAL A 310 -1.19 28.51 2.88
CA VAL A 310 -2.10 27.42 2.54
C VAL A 310 -1.35 26.09 2.47
N MET A 311 -0.16 26.04 1.86
CA MET A 311 0.64 24.81 1.83
C MET A 311 1.07 24.37 3.23
N ARG A 312 1.58 25.30 4.05
CA ARG A 312 2.05 24.97 5.39
C ARG A 312 0.90 24.48 6.27
N SER A 313 -0.25 25.16 6.23
CA SER A 313 -1.47 24.72 6.91
C SER A 313 -1.97 23.36 6.40
N LEU A 314 -1.83 23.06 5.11
CA LEU A 314 -2.20 21.75 4.56
C LEU A 314 -1.25 20.66 5.04
N CYS A 315 0.07 20.90 5.05
CA CYS A 315 1.06 19.99 5.65
C CYS A 315 0.75 19.72 7.13
N LYS A 316 0.51 20.79 7.91
CA LYS A 316 0.12 20.71 9.31
C LYS A 316 -1.17 19.91 9.49
N GLY A 317 -2.15 20.12 8.62
CA GLY A 317 -3.40 19.36 8.58
C GLY A 317 -3.17 17.86 8.38
N VAL A 318 -2.29 17.48 7.44
CA VAL A 318 -1.92 16.08 7.18
C VAL A 318 -1.30 15.43 8.42
N ILE A 319 -0.37 16.11 9.08
CA ILE A 319 0.24 15.62 10.31
C ILE A 319 -0.77 15.56 11.46
N THR A 320 -1.60 16.59 11.62
CA THR A 320 -2.62 16.66 12.68
C THR A 320 -3.62 15.53 12.54
N ASN A 321 -4.03 15.21 11.32
CA ASN A 321 -4.90 14.06 11.04
C ASN A 321 -4.25 12.74 11.47
N MET A 322 -2.98 12.51 11.12
CA MET A 322 -2.24 11.31 11.59
C MET A 322 -2.09 11.28 13.12
N HIS A 323 -1.76 12.41 13.74
CA HIS A 323 -1.64 12.53 15.19
C HIS A 323 -2.97 12.30 15.90
N SER A 324 -4.10 12.66 15.29
CA SER A 324 -5.43 12.36 15.83
C SER A 324 -5.74 10.86 15.85
N MET A 325 -5.18 10.10 14.89
CA MET A 325 -5.34 8.64 14.81
C MET A 325 -4.39 7.91 15.76
N MET A 326 -3.13 8.37 15.85
CA MET A 326 -2.09 7.78 16.67
C MET A 326 -1.32 8.91 17.38
N PRO A 327 -1.81 9.36 18.55
CA PRO A 327 -1.24 10.50 19.25
C PRO A 327 0.08 10.15 19.92
N ARG A 328 0.89 11.17 20.22
CA ARG A 328 2.13 11.02 20.98
C ARG A 328 1.94 10.26 22.29
N SER A 329 0.87 10.54 23.03
CA SER A 329 0.60 9.87 24.32
C SER A 329 0.53 8.36 24.18
N MET A 330 -0.07 7.86 23.09
CA MET A 330 -0.12 6.44 22.80
C MET A 330 1.28 5.87 22.51
N LEU A 331 2.13 6.63 21.83
CA LEU A 331 3.52 6.21 21.59
C LEU A 331 4.28 6.10 22.93
N GLU A 332 4.12 7.08 23.81
CA GLU A 332 4.76 7.11 25.14
C GLU A 332 4.25 5.98 26.05
N GLU A 333 2.94 5.71 26.06
CA GLU A 333 2.31 4.60 26.78
C GLU A 333 2.82 3.22 26.33
N ASN A 334 3.30 3.12 25.09
CA ASN A 334 3.88 1.91 24.52
C ASN A 334 5.42 1.95 24.44
N GLU A 335 6.05 2.83 25.23
CA GLU A 335 7.51 2.94 25.38
C GLU A 335 8.26 3.23 24.05
N ILE A 336 7.57 3.85 23.08
CA ILE A 336 8.16 4.24 21.80
C ILE A 336 8.99 5.51 21.98
N THR A 337 10.27 5.43 21.62
CA THR A 337 11.26 6.48 21.89
C THR A 337 11.74 7.23 20.64
N SER A 338 11.37 6.77 19.44
CA SER A 338 11.81 7.38 18.19
C SER A 338 10.86 7.07 17.04
N ILE A 339 10.91 7.90 16.00
CA ILE A 339 10.12 7.76 14.78
C ILE A 339 11.07 7.62 13.58
N ILE A 340 10.87 6.55 12.81
CA ILE A 340 11.54 6.37 11.52
C ILE A 340 10.58 6.83 10.43
N CYS A 341 10.95 7.88 9.72
CA CYS A 341 10.17 8.46 8.66
C CYS A 341 10.61 7.91 7.29
N GLY A 342 9.66 7.33 6.55
CA GLY A 342 9.86 6.83 5.20
C GLY A 342 8.89 7.44 4.19
N GLY A 343 9.11 7.14 2.90
CA GLY A 343 8.22 7.53 1.81
C GLY A 343 8.55 8.87 1.15
N SER A 344 8.19 8.99 -0.13
CA SER A 344 8.60 10.11 -0.98
C SER A 344 8.00 11.45 -0.59
N ALA A 345 6.81 11.46 0.02
CA ALA A 345 6.17 12.70 0.45
C ALA A 345 6.98 13.39 1.55
N LEU A 346 7.31 12.68 2.63
CA LEU A 346 8.16 13.19 3.72
C LEU A 346 9.57 13.51 3.24
N ALA A 347 10.21 12.60 2.49
CA ALA A 347 11.59 12.77 2.05
C ALA A 347 11.81 13.98 1.11
N ARG A 348 10.77 14.46 0.43
CA ARG A 348 10.84 15.59 -0.52
C ARG A 348 10.17 16.86 -0.01
N ASN A 349 9.56 16.82 1.17
CA ASN A 349 8.79 17.93 1.74
C ASN A 349 9.27 18.21 3.17
N PRO A 350 10.21 19.16 3.35
CA PRO A 350 10.75 19.49 4.66
C PRO A 350 9.68 20.07 5.62
N ILE A 351 8.62 20.67 5.08
CA ILE A 351 7.51 21.22 5.89
C ILE A 351 6.79 20.08 6.62
N LEU A 352 6.52 18.95 5.95
CA LEU A 352 5.89 17.80 6.63
C LEU A 352 6.75 17.25 7.76
N LEU A 353 8.07 17.18 7.55
CA LEU A 353 8.98 16.70 8.59
C LEU A 353 8.97 17.65 9.80
N GLN A 354 9.04 18.96 9.57
CA GLN A 354 8.96 19.96 10.64
C GLN A 354 7.65 19.87 11.43
N GLU A 355 6.51 19.77 10.73
CA GLU A 355 5.21 19.63 11.40
C GLU A 355 5.09 18.30 12.16
N LEU A 356 5.69 17.21 11.66
CA LEU A 356 5.76 15.91 12.33
C LEU A 356 6.61 15.99 13.61
N GLU A 357 7.80 16.56 13.52
CA GLU A 357 8.69 16.76 14.66
C GLU A 357 8.03 17.65 15.72
N HIS A 358 7.31 18.69 15.30
CA HIS A 358 6.57 19.57 16.19
C HIS A 358 5.40 18.86 16.89
N ALA A 359 4.63 18.05 16.14
CA ALA A 359 3.47 17.33 16.68
C ALA A 359 3.87 16.21 17.64
N TYR A 360 4.87 15.41 17.29
CA TYR A 360 5.25 14.23 18.06
C TYR A 360 6.35 14.49 19.08
N GLN A 361 7.23 15.47 18.86
CA GLN A 361 8.35 15.83 19.75
C GLN A 361 9.21 14.61 20.16
N LEU A 362 9.37 13.67 19.24
CA LEU A 362 10.21 12.48 19.38
C LEU A 362 11.38 12.56 18.41
N PRO A 363 12.55 12.00 18.76
CA PRO A 363 13.67 11.82 17.84
C PRO A 363 13.19 11.21 16.53
N THR A 364 13.36 11.97 15.43
CA THR A 364 12.89 11.57 14.12
C THR A 364 14.07 11.38 13.19
N THR A 365 14.10 10.25 12.48
CA THR A 365 15.12 9.96 11.46
C THR A 365 14.45 9.71 10.12
N LEU A 366 14.87 10.45 9.08
CA LEU A 366 14.52 10.11 7.72
C LEU A 366 15.32 8.88 7.27
N ASP A 367 14.63 7.81 6.93
CA ASP A 367 15.23 6.61 6.38
C ASP A 367 14.69 6.34 4.98
N SER A 368 15.56 6.56 3.99
CA SER A 368 15.26 6.30 2.59
C SER A 368 15.48 4.83 2.19
N ARG A 369 15.99 3.98 3.11
CA ARG A 369 16.16 2.53 2.88
C ARG A 369 14.86 1.75 2.92
N GLY A 370 13.75 2.37 3.35
CA GLY A 370 12.43 1.77 3.35
C GLY A 370 11.97 1.39 1.94
N ASP A 371 12.38 0.21 1.48
CA ASP A 371 12.01 -0.37 0.20
C ASP A 371 11.37 -1.74 0.44
N ALA A 372 10.13 -1.89 -0.01
CA ALA A 372 9.35 -3.09 0.26
C ALA A 372 9.93 -4.31 -0.49
N ALA A 373 10.54 -4.10 -1.67
CA ALA A 373 11.24 -5.17 -2.39
C ALA A 373 12.46 -5.63 -1.58
N TYR A 374 13.20 -4.70 -0.98
CA TYR A 374 14.31 -5.06 -0.10
C TYR A 374 13.83 -5.83 1.14
N GLY A 375 12.71 -5.38 1.74
CA GLY A 375 12.04 -6.08 2.83
C GLY A 375 11.71 -7.54 2.49
N SER A 376 11.16 -7.82 1.30
CA SER A 376 10.94 -9.22 0.86
C SER A 376 12.22 -10.03 0.79
N ALA A 377 13.27 -9.46 0.19
CA ALA A 377 14.51 -10.18 -0.01
C ALA A 377 15.17 -10.52 1.34
N LEU A 378 15.18 -9.58 2.28
CA LEU A 378 15.68 -9.83 3.64
C LEU A 378 14.92 -10.93 4.35
N ALA A 379 13.59 -10.94 4.24
CA ALA A 379 12.82 -11.97 4.90
C ALA A 379 13.04 -13.36 4.30
N ALA A 380 13.17 -13.44 2.98
CA ALA A 380 13.56 -14.67 2.30
C ALA A 380 14.94 -15.18 2.75
N ILE A 381 15.92 -14.28 2.91
CA ILE A 381 17.25 -14.61 3.44
C ILE A 381 17.13 -15.20 4.85
N ASN A 382 16.30 -14.60 5.71
CA ASN A 382 16.11 -15.07 7.08
C ASN A 382 15.34 -16.40 7.14
N ALA A 383 14.31 -16.59 6.29
CA ALA A 383 13.52 -17.82 6.25
C ALA A 383 14.32 -19.04 5.78
N ALA A 384 15.40 -18.83 5.01
CA ALA A 384 16.30 -19.90 4.59
C ALA A 384 17.37 -20.26 5.66
N ALA A 385 17.49 -19.46 6.71
CA ALA A 385 18.43 -19.69 7.81
C ALA A 385 17.81 -20.46 8.99
N ASP A 386 16.48 -20.45 9.09
CA ASP A 386 15.65 -21.26 10.01
C ASP A 386 15.38 -22.66 9.42
#